data_AF-A0A658K3Q2-F1
#
_entry.id   AF-A0A658K3Q2-F1
#
_cell.length_a   1.000
_cell.length_b   1.000
_cell.length_c   1.000
_cell.angle_alpha   90.00
_cell.angle_beta   90.00
_cell.angle_gamma   90.00
#
_symmetry.space_group_name_H-M   'P 1'
#
loop_
_entity.id
_entity.type
_entity.pdbx_description
1 polymer ?
#
loop_
_entity_poly.entity_id
_entity_poly.type
_entity_poly.pdbx_seq_one_letter_code
_entity_poly.pdbx_strand_id
1 'polypeptide(L)'
;MLLSADYRIGVAGPFSIGLNEVQIGMPMHHAGIELARDRLRKSAFNRSVINAEMFDPEGAMAAGFLDKVVSVDELQNTALSVAAQLKKINMSAHKKTKLKVRKALLDTLDAAIEQDRQHML
;
A
#
# COMPACT_ATOMS: atom_id res chain seq x y z
N MET A 1 -6.59 -0.94 3.04
CA MET A 1 -5.40 -1.79 2.84
C MET A 1 -4.94 -1.77 1.37
N LEU A 2 -4.09 -0.81 0.99
CA LEU A 2 -3.46 -0.80 -0.36
C LEU A 2 -2.00 -1.24 -0.29
N LEU A 3 -1.26 -0.84 0.75
CA LEU A 3 0.18 -1.07 0.89
C LEU A 3 0.56 -2.54 1.15
N SER A 4 -0.42 -3.42 1.36
CA SER A 4 -0.25 -4.84 1.68
C SER A 4 -0.58 -5.79 0.52
N ALA A 5 -0.81 -5.25 -0.69
CA ALA A 5 -1.21 -6.02 -1.87
C ALA A 5 -0.07 -6.23 -2.88
N ASP A 6 -0.32 -7.09 -3.87
CA ASP A 6 0.60 -7.33 -4.99
C ASP A 6 0.32 -6.45 -6.20
N TYR A 7 -0.94 -6.05 -6.41
CA TYR A 7 -1.36 -5.15 -7.47
C TYR A 7 -2.60 -4.36 -7.02
N ARG A 8 -2.64 -3.05 -7.30
CA ARG A 8 -3.63 -2.11 -6.73
C ARG A 8 -4.23 -1.24 -7.82
N ILE A 9 -5.54 -1.29 -7.94
CA ILE A 9 -6.30 -0.53 -8.94
C ILE A 9 -7.22 0.42 -8.20
N GLY A 10 -7.17 1.70 -8.57
CA GLY A 10 -8.12 2.71 -8.11
C GLY A 10 -8.96 3.22 -9.27
N VAL A 11 -9.92 4.08 -8.93
CA VAL A 11 -10.81 4.72 -9.90
C VAL A 11 -10.56 6.22 -9.93
N ALA A 12 -10.67 6.83 -11.10
CA ALA A 12 -10.68 8.28 -11.25
C ALA A 12 -11.95 8.89 -10.62
N GLY A 13 -11.84 10.10 -10.11
CA GLY A 13 -12.95 10.83 -9.50
C GLY A 13 -12.52 11.67 -8.30
N PRO A 14 -13.47 12.36 -7.63
CA PRO A 14 -13.21 13.24 -6.49
C PRO A 14 -12.98 12.43 -5.21
N PHE A 15 -11.94 11.58 -5.21
CA PHE A 15 -11.55 10.73 -4.09
C PHE A 15 -10.23 11.20 -3.48
N SER A 16 -10.04 10.92 -2.20
CA SER A 16 -8.80 11.20 -1.48
C SER A 16 -8.21 9.91 -0.92
N ILE A 17 -6.93 9.67 -1.19
CA ILE A 17 -6.18 8.47 -0.79
C ILE A 17 -4.93 8.95 -0.07
N GLY A 18 -4.69 8.45 1.14
CA GLY A 18 -3.54 8.85 1.94
C GLY A 18 -3.59 8.24 3.33
N LEU A 19 -2.75 8.78 4.20
CA LEU A 19 -2.60 8.40 5.59
C LEU A 19 -2.87 9.66 6.42
N ASN A 20 -4.02 9.72 7.09
CA ASN A 20 -4.52 10.94 7.74
C ASN A 20 -4.34 10.93 9.26
N GLU A 21 -3.66 9.95 9.83
CA GLU A 21 -3.48 9.75 11.26
C GLU A 21 -2.92 11.01 11.93
N VAL A 22 -1.86 11.60 11.37
CA VAL A 22 -1.26 12.83 11.89
C VAL A 22 -2.22 14.02 11.80
N GLN A 23 -3.02 14.11 10.74
CA GLN A 23 -4.01 15.18 10.59
C GLN A 23 -5.07 15.15 11.70
N ILE A 24 -5.39 13.97 12.22
CA ILE A 24 -6.36 13.79 13.31
C ILE A 24 -5.71 13.64 14.70
N GLY A 25 -4.41 13.96 14.81
CA GLY A 25 -3.68 13.99 16.07
C GLY A 25 -3.19 12.63 16.58
N MET A 26 -3.21 11.59 15.73
CA MET A 26 -2.69 10.27 16.08
C MET A 26 -1.29 10.07 15.51
N PRO A 27 -0.29 9.71 16.33
CA PRO A 27 0.98 9.22 15.83
C PRO A 27 0.77 7.96 14.99
N MET A 28 1.46 7.87 13.85
CA MET A 28 1.44 6.65 13.03
C MET A 28 2.14 5.51 13.77
N HIS A 29 1.46 4.38 13.91
CA HIS A 29 2.01 3.15 14.49
C HIS A 29 3.13 2.56 13.62
N HIS A 30 4.07 1.85 14.23
CA HIS A 30 5.28 1.35 13.59
C HIS A 30 4.96 0.49 12.36
N ALA A 31 3.97 -0.41 12.44
CA ALA A 31 3.63 -1.26 11.30
C ALA A 31 3.13 -0.43 10.10
N GLY A 32 2.37 0.64 10.34
CA GLY A 32 1.89 1.56 9.31
C GLY A 32 3.04 2.30 8.62
N ILE A 33 4.03 2.77 9.40
CA ILE A 33 5.24 3.41 8.87
C ILE A 33 6.00 2.46 7.95
N GLU A 34 6.22 1.21 8.36
CA GLU A 34 7.04 0.28 7.59
C GLU A 34 6.33 -0.25 6.32
N LEU A 35 5.00 -0.41 6.36
CA LEU A 35 4.21 -0.66 5.16
C LEU A 35 4.30 0.49 4.14
N ALA A 36 4.25 1.74 4.62
CA ALA A 36 4.40 2.91 3.76
C ALA A 36 5.83 3.05 3.22
N ARG A 37 6.84 2.73 4.04
CA ARG A 37 8.26 2.81 3.67
C ARG A 37 8.62 1.83 2.56
N ASP A 38 8.10 0.60 2.61
CA ASP A 38 8.36 -0.42 1.60
C ASP A 38 7.75 -0.06 0.24
N ARG A 39 6.61 0.65 0.24
CA ARG A 39 5.75 0.73 -0.94
C ARG A 39 5.67 2.11 -1.58
N LEU A 40 5.73 3.18 -0.81
CA LEU A 40 5.64 4.54 -1.35
C LEU A 40 6.96 4.97 -1.98
N ARG A 41 6.86 5.84 -2.99
CA ARG A 41 8.06 6.52 -3.52
C ARG A 41 8.70 7.33 -2.39
N LYS A 42 10.02 7.29 -2.27
CA LYS A 42 10.77 7.92 -1.15
C LYS A 42 10.39 9.39 -0.93
N SER A 43 10.17 10.15 -2.01
CA SER A 43 9.78 11.56 -1.94
C SER A 43 8.31 11.79 -1.57
N ALA A 44 7.44 10.80 -1.72
CA ALA A 44 6.04 10.85 -1.29
C ALA A 44 5.84 10.27 0.11
N PHE A 45 6.72 9.38 0.55
CA PHE A 45 6.66 8.73 1.87
C PHE A 45 6.60 9.73 3.02
N ASN A 46 7.52 10.70 3.07
CA ASN A 46 7.53 11.70 4.14
C ASN A 46 6.28 12.61 4.09
N ARG A 47 5.90 13.07 2.91
CA ARG A 47 4.70 13.87 2.65
C ARG A 47 3.43 13.15 3.11
N SER A 48 3.32 11.86 2.83
CA SER A 48 2.15 11.08 3.22
C SER A 48 2.15 10.76 4.71
N VAL A 49 3.23 10.20 5.26
CA VAL A 49 3.26 9.68 6.63
C VAL A 49 3.41 10.78 7.67
N ILE A 50 4.25 11.78 7.41
CA ILE A 50 4.57 12.85 8.37
C ILE A 50 3.62 14.03 8.18
N ASN A 51 3.35 14.42 6.93
CA ASN A 51 2.54 15.62 6.66
C ASN A 51 1.07 15.33 6.42
N ALA A 52 0.65 14.06 6.51
CA ALA A 52 -0.70 13.60 6.22
C ALA A 52 -1.23 14.07 4.85
N GLU A 53 -0.35 14.14 3.84
CA GLU A 53 -0.78 14.54 2.50
C GLU A 53 -1.78 13.53 1.93
N MET A 54 -2.93 14.06 1.50
CA MET A 54 -3.97 13.31 0.80
C MET A 54 -3.83 13.52 -0.71
N PHE A 55 -3.84 12.43 -1.45
CA PHE A 55 -3.67 12.43 -2.91
C PHE A 55 -5.01 12.17 -3.61
N ASP A 56 -5.20 12.78 -4.77
CA ASP A 56 -6.22 12.31 -5.73
C ASP A 56 -5.80 10.96 -6.34
N PRO A 57 -6.65 10.26 -7.12
CA PRO A 57 -6.30 8.94 -7.66
C PRO A 57 -5.00 8.91 -8.49
N GLU A 58 -4.75 9.92 -9.32
CA GLU A 58 -3.54 10.02 -10.15
C GLU A 58 -2.30 10.30 -9.30
N GLY A 59 -2.41 11.25 -8.35
CA GLY A 59 -1.40 11.55 -7.36
C GLY A 59 -1.08 10.34 -6.48
N ALA A 60 -2.08 9.53 -6.14
CA ALA A 60 -1.91 8.31 -5.35
C ALA A 60 -1.14 7.23 -6.13
N MET A 61 -1.38 7.11 -7.44
CA MET A 61 -0.59 6.28 -8.34
C MET A 61 0.86 6.79 -8.43
N ALA A 62 1.05 8.11 -8.54
CA ALA A 62 2.36 8.75 -8.54
C ALA A 62 3.07 8.71 -7.17
N ALA A 63 2.35 8.62 -6.05
CA ALA A 63 2.91 8.43 -4.71
C ALA A 63 3.27 6.96 -4.45
N GLY A 64 2.61 6.04 -5.15
CA GLY A 64 2.84 4.61 -5.03
C GLY A 64 1.80 3.88 -4.17
N PHE A 65 0.62 4.46 -3.93
CA PHE A 65 -0.54 3.76 -3.34
C PHE A 65 -1.27 2.86 -4.36
N LEU A 66 -1.30 3.27 -5.63
CA LEU A 66 -1.95 2.57 -6.72
C LEU A 66 -0.92 2.21 -7.81
N ASP A 67 -1.21 1.14 -8.55
CA ASP A 67 -0.45 0.75 -9.75
C ASP A 67 -1.18 1.15 -11.04
N LYS A 68 -2.50 1.33 -10.96
CA LYS A 68 -3.34 1.74 -12.09
C LYS A 68 -4.58 2.52 -11.61
N VAL A 69 -4.95 3.55 -12.37
CA VAL A 69 -6.23 4.26 -12.26
C VAL A 69 -7.07 3.97 -13.51
N VAL A 70 -8.36 3.72 -13.33
CA VAL A 70 -9.34 3.49 -14.41
C VAL A 70 -10.63 4.27 -14.16
N SER A 71 -11.56 4.28 -15.11
CA SER A 71 -12.91 4.81 -14.81
C SER A 71 -13.65 3.88 -13.84
N VAL A 72 -14.71 4.40 -13.20
CA VAL A 72 -15.51 3.63 -12.23
C VAL A 72 -16.09 2.36 -12.86
N ASP A 73 -16.61 2.45 -14.09
CA ASP A 73 -17.24 1.35 -14.82
C ASP A 73 -16.24 0.26 -15.26
N GLU A 74 -14.95 0.61 -15.34
CA GLU A 74 -13.89 -0.30 -15.77
C GLU A 74 -13.22 -1.06 -14.63
N LEU A 75 -13.49 -0.70 -13.36
CA LEU A 75 -12.77 -1.23 -12.21
C LEU A 75 -12.81 -2.75 -12.14
N GLN A 76 -14.01 -3.33 -12.19
CA GLN A 76 -14.20 -4.77 -12.07
C GLN A 76 -13.57 -5.52 -13.24
N ASN A 77 -13.81 -5.05 -14.47
CA ASN A 77 -13.25 -5.67 -15.68
C ASN A 77 -11.72 -5.61 -15.68
N THR A 78 -11.13 -4.50 -15.24
CA THR A 78 -9.69 -4.35 -15.11
C THR A 78 -9.13 -5.28 -14.04
N ALA A 79 -9.78 -5.38 -12.87
CA ALA A 79 -9.36 -6.27 -11.80
C ALA A 79 -9.39 -7.75 -12.26
N LEU A 80 -10.44 -8.17 -12.96
CA LEU A 80 -10.55 -9.52 -13.52
C LEU A 80 -9.49 -9.79 -14.59
N SER A 81 -9.17 -8.79 -15.43
CA SER A 81 -8.10 -8.89 -16.41
C SER A 81 -6.74 -9.10 -15.76
N VAL A 82 -6.42 -8.32 -14.70
CA VAL A 82 -5.19 -8.50 -13.92
C VAL A 82 -5.16 -9.89 -13.27
N ALA A 83 -6.27 -10.34 -12.68
CA ALA A 83 -6.36 -11.69 -12.12
C ALA A 83 -6.14 -12.77 -13.19
N ALA A 84 -6.66 -12.59 -14.40
CA ALA A 84 -6.44 -13.51 -15.52
C ALA A 84 -4.97 -13.54 -15.95
N GLN A 85 -4.23 -12.43 -15.88
CA GLN A 85 -2.78 -12.44 -16.10
C GLN A 85 -2.05 -13.15 -14.96
N LEU A 86 -2.43 -12.91 -13.70
CA LEU A 86 -1.84 -13.58 -12.54
C LEU A 86 -2.09 -15.10 -12.57
N LYS A 87 -3.21 -15.59 -13.14
CA LYS A 87 -3.43 -17.03 -13.34
C LYS A 87 -2.40 -17.71 -14.24
N LYS A 88 -1.68 -16.95 -15.07
CA LYS A 88 -0.68 -17.50 -16.01
C LYS A 88 0.69 -17.73 -15.37
N ILE A 89 0.94 -17.20 -14.16
CA ILE A 89 2.24 -17.38 -13.49
C ILE A 89 2.25 -18.69 -12.69
N ASN A 90 3.44 -19.26 -12.45
CA ASN A 90 3.58 -20.43 -11.61
C ASN A 90 3.37 -20.06 -10.12
N MET A 91 2.30 -20.57 -9.49
CA MET A 91 1.94 -20.23 -8.11
C MET A 91 2.97 -20.67 -7.06
N SER A 92 3.67 -21.79 -7.28
CA SER A 92 4.73 -22.26 -6.38
C SER A 92 5.93 -21.32 -6.41
N ALA A 93 6.34 -20.89 -7.61
CA ALA A 93 7.40 -19.91 -7.79
C ALA A 93 6.98 -18.54 -7.21
N HIS A 94 5.76 -18.07 -7.49
CA HIS A 94 5.24 -16.82 -6.93
C HIS A 94 5.31 -16.79 -5.40
N LYS A 95 4.82 -17.84 -4.73
CA LYS A 95 4.87 -17.95 -3.26
C LYS A 95 6.31 -17.87 -2.75
N LYS A 96 7.21 -18.68 -3.31
CA LYS A 96 8.62 -18.73 -2.87
C LYS A 96 9.33 -17.40 -3.11
N THR A 97 9.11 -16.77 -4.27
CA THR A 97 9.68 -15.47 -4.60
C THR A 97 9.16 -14.39 -3.68
N LYS A 98 7.83 -14.33 -3.43
CA LYS A 98 7.23 -13.36 -2.52
C LYS A 98 7.84 -13.44 -1.13
N LEU A 99 7.94 -14.64 -0.57
CA LEU A 99 8.53 -14.83 0.77
C LEU A 99 10.01 -14.43 0.80
N LYS A 100 10.78 -14.76 -0.24
CA LYS A 100 12.19 -14.33 -0.33
C LYS A 100 12.33 -12.82 -0.40
N VAL A 101 11.57 -12.16 -1.28
CA VAL A 101 11.61 -10.70 -1.47
C VAL A 101 11.14 -9.98 -0.21
N ARG A 102 10.03 -10.42 0.39
CA ARG A 102 9.42 -9.76 1.54
C ARG A 102 9.97 -10.22 2.89
N LYS A 103 10.97 -11.11 2.96
CA LYS A 103 11.47 -11.63 4.24
C LYS A 103 11.82 -10.50 5.21
N ALA A 104 12.65 -9.54 4.77
CA ALA A 104 13.08 -8.45 5.63
C ALA A 104 11.91 -7.58 6.09
N LEU A 105 10.95 -7.30 5.20
CA LEU A 105 9.72 -6.59 5.55
C LEU A 105 8.89 -7.36 6.58
N LEU A 106 8.68 -8.68 6.38
CA LEU A 106 7.91 -9.51 7.29
C LEU A 106 8.55 -9.57 8.68
N ASP A 107 9.87 -9.79 8.76
CA ASP A 107 10.60 -9.78 10.03
C ASP A 107 10.46 -8.40 10.73
N THR A 108 10.50 -7.30 9.95
CA THR A 108 10.31 -5.94 10.47
C THR A 108 8.88 -5.71 10.98
N LEU A 109 7.87 -6.20 10.25
CA LEU A 109 6.47 -6.08 10.65
C LEU A 109 6.16 -6.90 11.89
N ASP A 110 6.72 -8.11 12.03
CA ASP A 110 6.57 -8.92 13.24
C ASP A 110 7.10 -8.17 14.48
N ALA A 111 8.25 -7.52 14.36
CA ALA A 111 8.80 -6.68 15.43
C ALA A 111 7.94 -5.42 15.68
N ALA A 112 7.52 -4.73 14.62
CA ALA A 112 6.70 -3.53 14.72
C ALA A 112 5.36 -3.80 15.42
N ILE A 113 4.71 -4.93 15.12
CA ILE A 113 3.46 -5.34 15.78
C ILE A 113 3.67 -5.52 17.30
N GLU A 114 4.79 -6.12 17.70
CA GLU A 114 5.09 -6.29 19.12
C GLU A 114 5.36 -4.95 19.80
N GLN A 115 6.07 -4.03 19.14
CA GLN A 115 6.29 -2.67 19.65
C GLN A 115 4.99 -1.88 19.77
N ASP A 116 4.15 -1.92 18.74
CA ASP A 116 2.85 -1.24 18.73
C ASP A 116 1.94 -1.77 19.86
N ARG A 117 1.99 -3.07 20.15
CA ARG A 117 1.23 -3.68 21.26
C ARG A 117 1.68 -3.15 22.63
N GLN A 118 2.97 -2.91 22.81
CA GLN A 118 3.53 -2.42 24.08
C GLN A 118 3.28 -0.93 24.31
N HIS A 119 3.01 -0.18 23.23
CA HIS A 119 2.88 1.27 23.24
C HIS A 119 1.52 1.77 22.73
N MET A 120 0.45 0.97 22.83
CA MET A 120 -0.92 1.48 22.69
C MET A 120 -1.24 2.40 23.88
N LEU A 121 -0.83 3.67 23.77
CA LEU A 121 -1.24 4.80 24.59
C LEU A 121 -2.02 5.79 23.72
#